data_AF-A0A7W8XVI1-F1
#
_entry.id   AF-A0A7W8XVI1-F1
#
_cell.length_a   1.000
_cell.length_b   1.000
_cell.length_c   1.000
_cell.angle_alpha   90.00
_cell.angle_beta   90.00
_cell.angle_gamma   90.00
#
_symmetry.space_group_name_H-M   'P 1'
#
loop_
_entity.id
_entity.type
_entity.pdbx_description
1 polymer ?
#
loop_
_entity_poly.entity_id
_entity_poly.type
_entity_poly.pdbx_seq_one_letter_code
_entity_poly.pdbx_strand_id
1 'polypeptide(L)'
;MAKSYPDELRMQVIAYLDEGHTVREAAEKFSVSASFAAKAHKKHSTAAETTLFAQAEAAASEPEDASNGEMTAAQLADLLGVSKRAISDFVERGIVVKTDRNRFDMAGSVQRYCEHLRMMAAGRTGDGSDALTAERARLAREQADQTALKNAALRRELIAIVDVRNEWTSIGRRIRNGMLSVPSRCRQKLPHLTTYDVDLIDREIRSALTELGNEDDGDSTGDIEAGAVGQSASASEAAAIGLD
;
A
#
# COMPACT_ATOMS: atom_id res chain seq x y z
N MET A 1 -2.39 72.82 23.65
CA MET A 1 -2.67 73.22 22.26
C MET A 1 -2.42 72.01 21.36
N ALA A 2 -3.44 71.47 20.70
CA ALA A 2 -3.25 70.34 19.79
C ALA A 2 -2.58 70.84 18.51
N LYS A 3 -1.35 70.38 18.21
CA LYS A 3 -0.70 70.64 16.92
C LYS A 3 -1.52 69.94 15.83
N SER A 4 -2.20 70.73 15.00
CA SER A 4 -2.83 70.22 13.78
C SER A 4 -1.74 70.00 12.75
N TYR A 5 -1.53 68.74 12.34
CA TYR A 5 -0.52 68.38 11.34
C TYR A 5 -1.17 68.30 9.96
N PRO A 6 -0.50 68.78 8.89
CA PRO A 6 -0.98 68.65 7.51
C PRO A 6 -1.21 67.19 7.09
N ASP A 7 -2.17 66.96 6.19
CA ASP A 7 -2.51 65.60 5.71
C ASP A 7 -1.38 64.95 4.93
N GLU A 8 -0.57 65.73 4.21
CA GLU A 8 0.64 65.25 3.52
C GLU A 8 1.66 64.64 4.49
N LEU A 9 1.85 65.27 5.65
CA LEU A 9 2.75 64.76 6.68
C LEU A 9 2.23 63.45 7.30
N ARG A 10 0.90 63.27 7.35
CA ARG A 10 0.30 61.99 7.79
C ARG A 10 0.63 60.86 6.81
N MET A 11 0.56 61.12 5.50
CA MET A 11 0.89 60.14 4.46
C MET A 11 2.36 59.73 4.48
N GLN A 12 3.27 60.69 4.69
CA GLN A 12 4.71 60.41 4.82
C GLN A 12 5.02 59.53 6.05
N VAL A 13 4.35 59.79 7.18
CA VAL A 13 4.49 58.97 8.39
C VAL A 13 3.93 57.56 8.17
N ILE A 14 2.81 57.41 7.46
CA ILE A 14 2.24 56.10 7.12
C ILE A 14 3.20 55.30 6.24
N ALA A 15 3.69 55.89 5.14
CA ALA A 15 4.62 55.21 4.23
C ALA A 15 5.89 54.73 4.96
N TYR A 16 6.42 55.56 5.86
CA TYR A 16 7.59 55.21 6.66
C TYR A 16 7.33 54.07 7.64
N LEU A 17 6.10 53.94 8.17
CA LEU A 17 5.71 52.82 9.03
C LEU A 17 5.43 51.54 8.22
N ASP A 18 4.86 51.66 7.02
CA ASP A 18 4.63 50.53 6.10
C ASP A 18 5.96 49.92 5.59
N GLU A 19 7.03 50.71 5.52
CA GLU A 19 8.41 50.26 5.27
C GLU A 19 9.01 49.44 6.45
N GLY A 20 8.29 49.30 7.57
CA GLY A 20 8.67 48.46 8.71
C GLY A 20 9.35 49.18 9.87
N HIS A 21 9.41 50.52 9.84
CA HIS A 21 9.97 51.31 10.94
C HIS A 21 9.01 51.44 12.13
N THR A 22 9.56 51.71 13.32
CA THR A 22 8.76 51.81 14.54
C THR A 22 8.10 53.18 14.70
N VAL A 23 6.99 53.24 15.44
CA VAL A 23 6.27 54.48 15.77
C VAL A 23 7.17 55.52 16.45
N ARG A 24 8.15 55.07 17.24
CA ARG A 24 9.09 55.94 17.93
C ARG A 24 10.08 56.60 16.96
N GLU A 25 10.61 55.84 16.01
CA GLU A 25 11.51 56.36 14.97
C GLU A 25 10.79 57.32 14.03
N ALA A 26 9.54 57.03 13.67
CA ALA A 26 8.70 57.92 12.89
C ALA A 26 8.42 59.25 13.64
N ALA A 27 8.14 59.17 14.94
CA ALA A 27 7.91 60.35 15.78
C ALA A 27 9.13 61.27 15.82
N GLU A 28 10.33 60.70 15.95
CA GLU A 28 11.58 61.43 15.97
C GLU A 28 11.91 62.05 14.61
N LYS A 29 11.85 61.25 13.53
CA LYS A 29 12.19 61.68 12.17
C LYS A 29 11.30 62.82 11.66
N PHE A 30 9.99 62.75 11.93
CA PHE A 30 9.03 63.75 11.45
C PHE A 30 8.70 64.82 12.51
N SER A 31 9.40 64.82 13.66
CA SER A 31 9.15 65.76 14.76
C SER A 31 7.68 65.81 15.21
N VAL A 32 7.03 64.64 15.24
CA VAL A 32 5.62 64.46 15.63
C VAL A 32 5.49 63.66 16.92
N SER A 33 4.34 63.75 17.57
CA SER A 33 4.09 62.92 18.75
C SER A 33 3.91 61.44 18.37
N ALA A 34 4.37 60.52 19.21
CA ALA A 34 4.18 59.07 19.01
C ALA A 34 2.69 58.69 18.88
N SER A 35 1.80 59.38 19.60
CA SER A 35 0.35 59.19 19.48
C SER A 35 -0.21 59.59 18.12
N PHE A 36 0.39 60.60 17.46
CA PHE A 36 0.00 60.99 16.10
C PHE A 36 0.43 59.94 15.09
N ALA A 37 1.67 59.46 15.17
CA ALA A 37 2.18 58.41 14.28
C ALA A 37 1.37 57.10 14.42
N ALA A 38 1.04 56.68 15.64
CA ALA A 38 0.19 55.50 15.87
C ALA A 38 -1.24 55.68 15.32
N LYS A 39 -1.86 56.85 15.53
CA LYS A 39 -3.21 57.12 15.03
C LYS A 39 -3.27 57.25 13.50
N ALA A 40 -2.22 57.78 12.88
CA ALA A 40 -2.10 57.90 11.43
C ALA A 40 -2.15 56.52 10.75
N HIS A 41 -1.32 55.59 11.21
CA HIS A 41 -1.27 54.21 10.71
C HIS A 41 -2.58 53.46 10.95
N LYS A 42 -3.17 53.55 12.16
CA LYS A 42 -4.46 52.91 12.46
C LYS A 42 -5.59 53.43 11.58
N LYS A 43 -5.67 54.74 11.35
CA LYS A 43 -6.69 55.35 10.48
C LYS A 43 -6.52 54.91 9.02
N HIS A 44 -5.28 54.78 8.55
CA HIS A 44 -4.97 54.30 7.20
C HIS A 44 -5.32 52.83 7.01
N SER A 45 -4.95 51.94 7.93
CA SER A 45 -5.32 50.51 7.85
C SER A 45 -6.84 50.34 7.86
N THR A 46 -7.57 51.05 8.73
CA THR A 46 -9.05 50.98 8.72
C THR A 46 -9.68 51.53 7.44
N ALA A 47 -9.09 52.57 6.83
CA ALA A 47 -9.58 53.13 5.57
C ALA A 47 -9.25 52.22 4.38
N ALA A 48 -8.08 51.59 4.38
CA ALA A 48 -7.66 50.60 3.38
C ALA A 48 -8.53 49.33 3.47
N GLU A 49 -8.80 48.83 4.67
CA GLU A 49 -9.69 47.69 4.92
C GLU A 49 -11.13 47.98 4.45
N THR A 50 -11.64 49.19 4.72
CA THR A 50 -12.98 49.61 4.26
C THR A 50 -13.05 49.74 2.73
N THR A 51 -11.96 50.21 2.09
CA THR A 51 -11.88 50.35 0.63
C THR A 51 -11.74 48.98 -0.06
N LEU A 52 -10.96 48.06 0.52
CA LEU A 52 -10.83 46.68 0.06
C LEU A 52 -12.16 45.93 0.16
N PHE A 53 -12.92 46.15 1.24
CA PHE A 53 -14.23 45.53 1.41
C PHE A 53 -15.27 46.09 0.40
N ALA A 54 -15.26 47.40 0.16
CA ALA A 54 -16.12 48.03 -0.84
C ALA A 54 -15.75 47.63 -2.29
N GLN A 55 -14.46 47.43 -2.59
CA GLN A 55 -14.01 46.91 -3.90
C GLN A 55 -14.36 45.44 -4.10
N ALA A 56 -14.32 44.63 -3.03
CA ALA A 56 -14.74 43.23 -3.08
C ALA A 56 -16.26 43.09 -3.30
N GLU A 57 -17.06 44.03 -2.77
CA GLU A 57 -18.52 44.04 -2.94
C GLU A 57 -18.95 44.63 -4.31
N ALA A 58 -18.18 45.58 -4.85
CA ALA A 58 -18.39 46.11 -6.21
C ALA A 58 -17.95 45.15 -7.34
N ALA A 59 -17.02 44.22 -7.06
CA ALA A 59 -16.59 43.20 -8.02
C ALA A 59 -17.64 42.09 -8.26
N ALA A 60 -18.75 42.06 -7.50
CA ALA A 60 -19.80 41.06 -7.67
C ALA A 60 -20.92 41.47 -8.65
N SER A 61 -20.84 42.66 -9.27
CA SER A 61 -21.91 43.13 -10.17
C SER A 61 -21.42 44.05 -11.30
N GLU A 62 -20.48 43.60 -12.14
CA GLU A 62 -20.38 44.05 -13.54
C GLU A 62 -19.94 42.87 -14.42
N PRO A 63 -20.54 42.67 -15.62
CA PRO A 63 -20.11 41.63 -16.54
C PRO A 63 -18.79 42.07 -17.17
N GLU A 64 -17.67 41.48 -16.73
CA GLU A 64 -16.40 41.61 -17.43
C GLU A 64 -16.54 40.95 -18.81
N ASP A 65 -16.53 41.78 -19.87
CA ASP A 65 -16.16 41.37 -21.23
C ASP A 65 -14.69 40.92 -21.23
N ALA A 66 -14.41 39.78 -20.61
CA ALA A 66 -13.26 38.96 -20.98
C ALA A 66 -13.59 38.40 -22.37
N SER A 67 -12.93 38.90 -23.41
CA SER A 67 -12.90 38.31 -24.76
C SER A 67 -13.11 36.80 -24.70
N ASN A 68 -14.36 36.39 -24.96
CA ASN A 68 -14.89 35.06 -24.71
C ASN A 68 -13.90 33.98 -25.17
N GLY A 69 -13.37 33.21 -24.23
CA GLY A 69 -12.66 31.96 -24.49
C GLY A 69 -13.60 30.89 -25.03
N GLU A 70 -14.45 31.25 -25.98
CA GLU A 70 -15.37 30.33 -26.61
C GLU A 70 -14.66 29.57 -27.73
N MET A 71 -14.78 28.26 -27.70
CA MET A 71 -14.22 27.39 -28.72
C MET A 71 -15.28 26.44 -29.28
N THR A 72 -15.00 25.92 -30.48
CA THR A 72 -15.86 24.92 -31.11
C THR A 72 -15.70 23.56 -30.44
N ALA A 73 -16.65 22.64 -30.66
CA ALA A 73 -16.55 21.28 -30.14
C ALA A 73 -15.28 20.55 -30.60
N ALA A 74 -14.78 20.85 -31.81
CA ALA A 74 -13.56 20.25 -32.34
C ALA A 74 -12.32 20.75 -31.59
N GLN A 75 -12.21 22.07 -31.41
CA GLN A 75 -11.10 22.67 -30.66
C GLN A 75 -11.08 22.24 -29.19
N LEU A 76 -12.26 22.12 -28.55
CA LEU A 76 -12.35 21.62 -27.18
C LEU A 76 -11.99 20.13 -27.09
N ALA A 77 -12.41 19.32 -28.07
CA ALA A 77 -12.04 17.92 -28.16
C ALA A 77 -10.52 17.74 -28.28
N ASP A 78 -9.89 18.50 -29.17
CA ASP A 78 -8.43 18.48 -29.37
C ASP A 78 -7.68 18.95 -28.11
N LEU A 79 -8.17 20.02 -27.47
CA LEU A 79 -7.57 20.55 -26.23
C LEU A 79 -7.63 19.54 -25.08
N LEU A 80 -8.76 18.86 -24.91
CA LEU A 80 -8.95 17.88 -23.83
C LEU A 80 -8.38 16.50 -24.19
N GLY A 81 -7.92 16.30 -25.43
CA GLY A 81 -7.41 15.02 -25.92
C GLY A 81 -8.50 13.93 -26.03
N VAL A 82 -9.75 14.32 -26.32
CA VAL A 82 -10.90 13.41 -26.40
C VAL A 82 -11.56 13.46 -27.77
N SER A 83 -12.44 12.51 -28.06
CA SER A 83 -13.21 12.53 -29.31
C SER A 83 -14.31 13.60 -29.27
N LYS A 84 -14.69 14.14 -30.44
CA LYS A 84 -15.85 15.06 -30.57
C LYS A 84 -17.16 14.47 -30.05
N ARG A 85 -17.32 13.14 -30.14
CA ARG A 85 -18.47 12.43 -29.56
C ARG A 85 -18.48 12.51 -28.03
N ALA A 86 -17.31 12.40 -27.41
CA ALA A 86 -17.16 12.53 -25.95
C ALA A 86 -17.56 13.93 -25.47
N ILE A 87 -17.29 15.00 -26.26
CA ILE A 87 -17.77 16.35 -25.92
C ILE A 87 -19.30 16.40 -25.81
N SER A 88 -20.03 15.69 -26.67
CA SER A 88 -21.50 15.65 -26.59
C SER A 88 -21.99 14.95 -25.33
N ASP A 89 -21.36 13.83 -24.96
CA ASP A 89 -21.62 13.12 -23.70
C ASP A 89 -21.28 13.98 -22.48
N PHE A 90 -20.17 14.72 -22.52
CA PHE A 90 -19.74 15.59 -21.44
C PHE A 90 -20.68 16.78 -21.23
N VAL A 91 -21.34 17.27 -22.28
CA VAL A 91 -22.40 18.28 -22.14
C VAL A 91 -23.58 17.72 -21.38
N GLU A 92 -24.06 16.53 -21.76
CA GLU A 92 -25.19 15.86 -21.12
C GLU A 92 -24.91 15.59 -19.64
N ARG A 93 -23.65 15.29 -19.32
CA ARG A 93 -23.18 15.01 -17.96
C ARG A 93 -22.74 16.26 -17.19
N GLY A 94 -22.84 17.45 -17.77
CA GLY A 94 -22.46 18.72 -17.14
C GLY A 94 -20.96 18.91 -16.88
N ILE A 95 -20.10 18.13 -17.55
CA ILE A 95 -18.64 18.15 -17.41
C ILE A 95 -18.01 19.29 -18.24
N VAL A 96 -18.70 19.75 -19.30
CA VAL A 96 -18.28 20.91 -20.11
C VAL A 96 -19.43 21.91 -20.21
N VAL A 97 -19.09 23.20 -20.35
CA VAL A 97 -20.05 24.30 -20.38
C VAL A 97 -20.35 24.69 -21.82
N LYS A 98 -21.60 24.55 -22.23
CA LYS A 98 -22.08 24.94 -23.55
C LYS A 98 -22.72 26.33 -23.48
N THR A 99 -22.23 27.26 -24.28
CA THR A 99 -22.73 28.64 -24.33
C THR A 99 -23.73 28.85 -25.47
N ASP A 100 -23.47 28.26 -26.64
CA ASP A 100 -24.38 28.30 -27.80
C ASP A 100 -24.19 27.07 -28.72
N ARG A 101 -24.87 27.02 -29.88
CA ARG A 101 -24.71 25.97 -30.89
C ARG A 101 -23.26 25.91 -31.35
N ASN A 102 -22.58 24.83 -30.98
CA ASN A 102 -21.17 24.59 -31.29
C ASN A 102 -20.22 25.69 -30.72
N ARG A 103 -20.57 26.21 -29.54
CA ARG A 103 -19.76 27.15 -28.75
C ARG A 103 -19.71 26.68 -27.29
N PHE A 104 -18.52 26.65 -26.73
CA PHE A 104 -18.26 26.17 -25.37
C PHE A 104 -17.31 27.13 -24.67
N ASP A 105 -17.60 27.43 -23.41
CA ASP A 105 -16.67 28.17 -22.55
C ASP A 105 -15.46 27.28 -22.24
N MET A 106 -14.30 27.65 -22.75
CA MET A 106 -13.04 26.94 -22.54
C MET A 106 -12.69 26.83 -21.07
N ALA A 107 -12.68 27.96 -20.35
CA ALA A 107 -12.14 28.02 -18.99
C ALA A 107 -13.01 27.17 -18.05
N GLY A 108 -14.33 27.39 -18.10
CA GLY A 108 -15.28 26.62 -17.30
C GLY A 108 -15.35 25.14 -17.67
N SER A 109 -15.11 24.78 -18.94
CA SER A 109 -15.08 23.38 -19.39
C SER A 109 -13.81 22.65 -18.96
N VAL A 110 -12.65 23.29 -19.09
CA VAL A 110 -11.36 22.71 -18.67
C VAL A 110 -11.33 22.51 -17.15
N GLN A 111 -11.82 23.49 -16.38
CA GLN A 111 -11.88 23.38 -14.92
C GLN A 111 -12.74 22.20 -14.47
N ARG A 112 -13.96 22.08 -15.00
CA ARG A 112 -14.89 20.98 -14.67
C ARG A 112 -14.37 19.63 -15.13
N TYR A 113 -13.72 19.57 -16.29
CA TYR A 113 -13.09 18.33 -16.77
C TYR A 113 -11.94 17.90 -15.85
N CYS A 114 -11.07 18.82 -15.44
CA CYS A 114 -10.00 18.55 -14.47
C CYS A 114 -10.57 18.09 -13.11
N GLU A 115 -11.65 18.70 -12.63
CA GLU A 115 -12.34 18.28 -11.40
C GLU A 115 -12.94 16.88 -11.53
N HIS A 116 -13.58 16.58 -12.66
CA HIS A 116 -14.09 15.24 -12.96
C HIS A 116 -12.98 14.18 -12.93
N LEU A 117 -11.82 14.47 -13.55
CA LEU A 117 -10.67 13.57 -13.50
C LEU A 117 -10.12 13.39 -12.09
N ARG A 118 -10.08 14.45 -11.27
CA ARG A 118 -9.67 14.36 -9.86
C ARG A 118 -10.64 13.50 -9.05
N MET A 119 -11.95 13.64 -9.23
CA MET A 119 -12.94 12.78 -8.57
C MET A 119 -12.84 11.32 -9.01
N MET A 120 -12.65 11.06 -10.30
CA MET A 120 -12.46 9.69 -10.83
C MET A 120 -11.14 9.07 -10.38
N ALA A 121 -10.09 9.88 -10.16
CA ALA A 121 -8.87 9.42 -9.53
C ALA A 121 -9.08 9.14 -8.04
N ALA A 122 -9.73 10.04 -7.30
CA ALA A 122 -10.06 9.87 -5.89
C ALA A 122 -10.96 8.66 -5.61
N GLY A 123 -11.87 8.31 -6.53
CA GLY A 123 -12.66 7.07 -6.43
C GLY A 123 -11.88 5.78 -6.72
N ARG A 124 -10.75 5.88 -7.44
CA ARG A 124 -9.81 4.76 -7.68
C ARG A 124 -8.72 4.67 -6.62
N THR A 125 -8.46 5.77 -5.92
CA THR A 125 -7.52 5.90 -4.79
C THR A 125 -8.29 6.18 -3.50
N GLY A 126 -9.52 5.68 -3.38
CA GLY A 126 -10.21 5.63 -2.11
C GLY A 126 -9.53 4.56 -1.27
N ASP A 127 -9.41 4.77 0.04
CA ASP A 127 -8.78 3.87 1.01
C ASP A 127 -9.16 2.37 0.81
N GLY A 128 -10.40 2.10 0.38
CA GLY A 128 -10.88 0.75 0.05
C GLY A 128 -10.36 0.14 -1.26
N SER A 129 -9.97 0.93 -2.25
CA SER A 129 -9.40 0.44 -3.52
C SER A 129 -7.93 0.04 -3.36
N ASP A 130 -7.17 0.82 -2.59
CA ASP A 130 -5.78 0.51 -2.26
C ASP A 130 -5.71 -0.70 -1.30
N ALA A 131 -6.60 -0.78 -0.30
CA ALA A 131 -6.71 -1.95 0.57
C ALA A 131 -7.10 -3.22 -0.20
N LEU A 132 -8.08 -3.14 -1.11
CA LEU A 132 -8.48 -4.27 -1.96
C LEU A 132 -7.36 -4.70 -2.91
N THR A 133 -6.60 -3.75 -3.45
CA THR A 133 -5.45 -4.03 -4.31
C THR A 133 -4.32 -4.70 -3.51
N ALA A 134 -4.06 -4.25 -2.28
CA ALA A 134 -3.09 -4.86 -1.38
C ALA A 134 -3.48 -6.30 -1.00
N GLU A 135 -4.75 -6.55 -0.64
CA GLU A 135 -5.21 -7.91 -0.32
C GLU A 135 -5.19 -8.83 -1.54
N ARG A 136 -5.51 -8.32 -2.74
CA ARG A 136 -5.35 -9.09 -3.98
C ARG A 136 -3.89 -9.42 -4.28
N ALA A 137 -2.97 -8.48 -4.04
CA ALA A 137 -1.54 -8.72 -4.20
C ALA A 137 -1.03 -9.79 -3.22
N ARG A 138 -1.52 -9.76 -1.97
CA ARG A 138 -1.22 -10.78 -0.97
C ARG A 138 -1.74 -12.16 -1.40
N LEU A 139 -3.00 -12.26 -1.82
CA LEU A 139 -3.57 -13.50 -2.32
C LEU A 139 -2.80 -14.04 -3.54
N ALA A 140 -2.44 -13.17 -4.48
CA ALA A 140 -1.66 -13.55 -5.66
C ALA A 140 -0.27 -14.08 -5.29
N ARG A 141 0.36 -13.54 -4.24
CA ARG A 141 1.63 -14.04 -3.72
C ARG A 141 1.49 -15.46 -3.15
N GLU A 142 0.50 -15.68 -2.28
CA GLU A 142 0.23 -17.01 -1.72
C GLU A 142 -0.10 -18.05 -2.82
N GLN A 143 -0.84 -17.64 -3.86
CA GLN A 143 -1.11 -18.48 -5.03
C GLN A 143 0.15 -18.79 -5.85
N ALA A 144 1.05 -17.81 -6.00
CA ALA A 144 2.33 -18.00 -6.66
C ALA A 144 3.21 -18.99 -5.89
N ASP A 145 3.28 -18.85 -4.56
CA ASP A 145 4.03 -19.75 -3.68
C ASP A 145 3.47 -21.18 -3.71
N GLN A 146 2.14 -21.33 -3.68
CA GLN A 146 1.49 -22.63 -3.84
C GLN A 146 1.83 -23.27 -5.19
N THR A 147 1.87 -22.48 -6.26
CA THR A 147 2.22 -22.95 -7.60
C THR A 147 3.70 -23.33 -7.68
N ALA A 148 4.59 -22.56 -7.04
CA ALA A 148 6.01 -22.85 -6.96
C ALA A 148 6.27 -24.18 -6.24
N LEU A 149 5.61 -24.42 -5.10
CA LEU A 149 5.71 -25.69 -4.37
C LEU A 149 5.22 -26.88 -5.19
N LYS A 150 4.10 -26.73 -5.92
CA LYS A 150 3.61 -27.77 -6.84
C LYS A 150 4.61 -28.05 -7.97
N ASN A 151 5.20 -27.02 -8.54
CA ASN A 151 6.23 -27.16 -9.58
C ASN A 151 7.49 -27.85 -9.06
N ALA A 152 7.96 -27.49 -7.86
CA ALA A 152 9.10 -28.15 -7.21
C ALA A 152 8.83 -29.63 -6.94
N ALA A 153 7.62 -29.98 -6.45
CA ALA A 153 7.21 -31.37 -6.29
C ALA A 153 7.17 -32.13 -7.63
N LEU A 154 6.62 -31.53 -8.69
CA LEU A 154 6.59 -32.14 -10.04
C LEU A 154 7.98 -32.34 -10.62
N ARG A 155 8.92 -31.45 -10.31
CA ARG A 155 10.35 -31.58 -10.68
C ARG A 155 11.10 -32.60 -9.82
N ARG A 156 10.45 -33.20 -8.82
CA ARG A 156 11.06 -34.11 -7.84
C ARG A 156 12.14 -33.44 -6.98
N GLU A 157 12.03 -32.13 -6.75
CA GLU A 157 12.91 -31.36 -5.86
C GLU A 157 12.46 -31.48 -4.39
N LEU A 158 11.21 -31.91 -4.15
CA LEU A 158 10.64 -32.12 -2.82
C LEU A 158 10.24 -33.59 -2.66
N ILE A 159 10.50 -34.15 -1.48
CA ILE A 159 10.08 -35.51 -1.10
C ILE A 159 9.30 -35.40 0.21
N ALA A 160 8.16 -36.11 0.30
CA ALA A 160 7.40 -36.16 1.54
C ALA A 160 8.18 -36.95 2.61
N ILE A 161 8.34 -36.36 3.80
CA ILE A 161 9.04 -37.00 4.92
C ILE A 161 8.40 -38.34 5.32
N VAL A 162 7.09 -38.48 5.12
CA VAL A 162 6.35 -39.72 5.36
C VAL A 162 6.83 -40.84 4.43
N ASP A 163 7.07 -40.53 3.16
CA ASP A 163 7.56 -41.52 2.19
C ASP A 163 8.99 -41.93 2.52
N VAL A 164 9.85 -40.97 2.87
CA VAL A 164 11.22 -41.24 3.33
C VAL A 164 11.21 -42.15 4.56
N ARG A 165 10.42 -41.82 5.58
CA ARG A 165 10.28 -42.63 6.79
C ARG A 165 9.78 -44.04 6.49
N ASN A 166 8.77 -44.15 5.63
CA ASN A 166 8.20 -45.44 5.25
C ASN A 166 9.22 -46.31 4.51
N GLU A 167 9.98 -45.73 3.58
CA GLU A 167 11.02 -46.46 2.85
C GLU A 167 12.16 -46.89 3.79
N TRP A 168 12.64 -46.02 4.67
CA TRP A 168 13.66 -46.39 5.67
C TRP A 168 13.18 -47.48 6.62
N THR A 169 11.93 -47.40 7.08
CA THR A 169 11.31 -48.45 7.90
C THR A 169 11.23 -49.77 7.13
N SER A 170 10.87 -49.71 5.84
CA SER A 170 10.83 -50.86 4.94
C SER A 170 12.21 -51.50 4.74
N ILE A 171 13.24 -50.68 4.51
CA ILE A 171 14.64 -51.10 4.42
C ILE A 171 15.08 -51.79 5.72
N GLY A 172 14.87 -51.15 6.88
CA GLY A 172 15.23 -51.71 8.18
C GLY A 172 14.56 -53.07 8.46
N ARG A 173 13.27 -53.20 8.12
CA ARG A 173 12.53 -54.47 8.23
C ARG A 173 13.13 -55.55 7.31
N ARG A 174 13.47 -55.21 6.06
CA ARG A 174 14.10 -56.14 5.11
C ARG A 174 15.46 -56.63 5.62
N ILE A 175 16.29 -55.72 6.11
CA ILE A 175 17.60 -56.04 6.70
C ILE A 175 17.42 -56.98 7.89
N ARG A 176 16.57 -56.61 8.86
CA ARG A 176 16.31 -57.44 10.06
C ARG A 176 15.87 -58.85 9.69
N ASN A 177 14.89 -58.99 8.79
CA ASN A 177 14.40 -60.30 8.36
C ASN A 177 15.47 -61.10 7.60
N GLY A 178 16.27 -60.42 6.77
CA GLY A 178 17.40 -61.02 6.04
C GLY A 178 18.50 -61.54 6.95
N MET A 179 18.80 -60.79 8.03
CA MET A 179 19.81 -61.16 9.02
C MET A 179 19.33 -62.27 9.95
N LEU A 180 18.10 -62.19 10.48
CA LEU A 180 17.54 -63.23 11.36
C LEU A 180 17.31 -64.58 10.65
N SER A 181 17.37 -64.61 9.32
CA SER A 181 17.31 -65.86 8.55
C SER A 181 18.70 -66.46 8.26
N VAL A 182 19.80 -65.75 8.54
CA VAL A 182 21.17 -66.24 8.33
C VAL A 182 21.46 -67.53 9.12
N PRO A 183 21.16 -67.66 10.42
CA PRO A 183 21.54 -68.85 11.20
C PRO A 183 20.96 -70.15 10.60
N SER A 184 19.68 -70.10 10.20
CA SER A 184 19.00 -71.22 9.54
C SER A 184 19.65 -71.58 8.20
N ARG A 185 19.99 -70.59 7.36
CA ARG A 185 20.69 -70.82 6.09
C ARG A 185 22.09 -71.39 6.29
N CYS A 186 22.81 -70.96 7.32
CA CYS A 186 24.12 -71.52 7.67
C CYS A 186 24.01 -72.99 8.03
N ARG A 187 23.04 -73.37 8.88
CA ARG A 187 22.77 -74.77 9.24
C ARG A 187 22.42 -75.64 8.02
N GLN A 188 21.65 -75.12 7.08
CA GLN A 188 21.29 -75.84 5.85
C GLN A 188 22.50 -76.08 4.94
N LYS A 189 23.44 -75.13 4.85
CA LYS A 189 24.63 -75.22 4.00
C LYS A 189 25.80 -75.98 4.64
N LEU A 190 25.87 -75.97 5.98
CA LEU A 190 26.95 -76.54 6.77
C LEU A 190 26.35 -77.57 7.75
N PRO A 191 26.06 -78.81 7.29
CA PRO A 191 25.37 -79.81 8.10
C PRO A 191 26.18 -80.32 9.31
N HIS A 192 27.48 -80.00 9.38
CA HIS A 192 28.34 -80.31 10.51
C HIS A 192 28.26 -79.27 11.64
N LEU A 193 27.59 -78.13 11.44
CA LEU A 193 27.36 -77.16 12.51
C LEU A 193 26.50 -77.80 13.60
N THR A 194 26.96 -77.66 14.84
CA THR A 194 26.19 -78.08 16.01
C THR A 194 25.08 -77.05 16.31
N THR A 195 24.12 -77.44 17.13
CA THR A 195 23.08 -76.51 17.62
C THR A 195 23.71 -75.32 18.36
N TYR A 196 24.77 -75.57 19.14
CA TYR A 196 25.50 -74.53 19.85
C TYR A 196 26.11 -73.49 18.89
N ASP A 197 26.70 -73.92 17.77
CA ASP A 197 27.31 -73.01 16.79
C ASP A 197 26.25 -72.12 16.14
N VAL A 198 25.08 -72.68 15.81
CA VAL A 198 23.96 -71.93 15.22
C VAL A 198 23.39 -70.93 16.22
N ASP A 199 23.27 -71.30 17.49
CA ASP A 199 22.79 -70.42 18.57
C ASP A 199 23.79 -69.30 18.88
N LEU A 200 25.09 -69.55 18.74
CA LEU A 200 26.12 -68.52 18.84
C LEU A 200 25.97 -67.49 17.71
N ILE A 201 25.78 -67.94 16.48
CA ILE A 201 25.55 -67.06 15.32
C ILE A 201 24.27 -66.23 15.48
N ASP A 202 23.16 -66.84 15.93
CA ASP A 202 21.91 -66.12 16.16
C ASP A 202 22.05 -65.04 17.22
N ARG A 203 22.72 -65.34 18.35
CA ARG A 203 22.98 -64.35 19.41
C ARG A 203 23.84 -63.20 18.92
N GLU A 204 24.92 -63.49 18.19
CA GLU A 204 25.81 -62.45 17.68
C GLU A 204 25.10 -61.50 16.72
N ILE A 205 24.30 -62.05 15.79
CA ILE A 205 23.49 -61.26 14.86
C ILE A 205 22.49 -60.37 15.62
N ARG A 206 21.82 -60.90 16.63
CA ARG A 206 20.87 -60.13 17.45
C ARG A 206 21.57 -59.04 18.25
N SER A 207 22.75 -59.33 18.80
CA SER A 207 23.56 -58.35 19.52
C SER A 207 23.92 -57.19 18.60
N ALA A 208 24.50 -57.48 17.43
CA ALA A 208 24.86 -56.46 16.45
C ALA A 208 23.65 -55.64 15.97
N LEU A 209 22.50 -56.28 15.71
CA LEU A 209 21.27 -55.56 15.34
C LEU A 209 20.72 -54.67 16.46
N THR A 210 20.94 -55.06 17.72
CA THR A 210 20.48 -54.28 18.89
C THR A 210 21.40 -53.09 19.13
N GLU A 211 22.71 -53.28 19.02
CA GLU A 211 23.71 -52.21 19.11
C GLU A 211 23.46 -51.14 18.04
N LEU A 212 23.28 -51.54 16.77
CA LEU A 212 22.92 -50.63 15.67
C LEU A 212 21.61 -49.86 15.89
N GLY A 213 20.66 -50.44 16.63
CA GLY A 213 19.39 -49.79 16.95
C GLY A 213 19.47 -48.78 18.10
N ASN A 214 20.51 -48.87 18.93
CA ASN A 214 20.68 -48.06 20.14
C ASN A 214 21.65 -46.88 19.94
N GLU A 215 22.53 -46.93 18.93
CA GLU A 215 23.52 -45.87 18.66
C GLU A 215 22.91 -44.53 18.19
N ASP A 216 21.60 -44.47 17.87
CA ASP A 216 20.95 -43.31 17.25
C ASP A 216 20.12 -42.43 18.22
N ASP A 217 19.96 -42.83 19.48
CA ASP A 217 19.16 -42.07 20.47
C ASP A 217 19.94 -40.87 21.09
N GLY A 218 21.22 -40.69 20.74
CA GLY A 218 22.14 -39.81 21.47
C GLY A 218 22.35 -38.39 20.95
N ASP A 219 22.14 -38.10 19.65
CA ASP A 219 22.74 -36.88 19.06
C ASP A 219 21.93 -36.16 17.95
N SER A 220 20.65 -36.48 17.74
CA SER A 220 19.87 -35.88 16.62
C SER A 220 18.53 -35.23 16.99
N THR A 221 18.10 -35.31 18.25
CA THR A 221 16.82 -34.70 18.68
C THR A 221 16.93 -33.18 18.93
N GLY A 222 18.15 -32.63 18.98
CA GLY A 222 18.39 -31.21 19.31
C GLY A 222 18.09 -30.21 18.18
N ASP A 223 18.15 -30.63 16.91
CA ASP A 223 18.15 -29.69 15.78
C ASP A 223 16.83 -29.56 15.02
N ILE A 224 15.86 -30.46 15.25
CA ILE A 224 14.58 -30.46 14.49
C ILE A 224 13.48 -29.63 15.17
N GLU A 225 13.59 -29.31 16.47
CA GLU A 225 12.56 -28.54 17.18
C GLU A 225 12.47 -27.06 16.74
N ALA A 226 13.49 -26.51 16.06
CA ALA A 226 13.48 -25.11 15.64
C ALA A 226 12.60 -24.79 14.40
N GLY A 227 12.05 -25.81 13.72
CA GLY A 227 11.31 -25.63 12.45
C GLY A 227 9.79 -25.76 12.52
N ALA A 228 9.22 -26.17 13.66
CA ALA A 228 7.80 -26.50 13.77
C ALA A 228 6.95 -25.31 14.28
N VAL A 229 6.92 -24.20 13.53
CA VAL A 229 5.86 -23.18 13.67
C VAL A 229 5.06 -23.17 12.38
N GLY A 230 3.95 -23.89 12.38
CA GLY A 230 3.04 -23.98 11.24
C GLY A 230 1.95 -25.03 11.43
N GLN A 231 1.39 -25.14 12.63
CA GLN A 231 0.24 -26.00 12.87
C GLN A 231 -0.98 -25.33 12.22
N SER A 232 -1.36 -25.80 11.01
CA SER A 232 -2.63 -25.41 10.40
C SER A 232 -3.76 -26.02 11.23
N ALA A 233 -4.44 -25.20 12.01
CA ALA A 233 -5.70 -25.58 12.63
C ALA A 233 -6.71 -25.92 11.52
N SER A 234 -7.12 -27.19 11.48
CA SER A 234 -8.26 -27.66 10.71
C SER A 234 -9.54 -27.05 11.28
N ALA A 235 -10.21 -26.19 10.53
CA ALA A 235 -11.60 -25.85 10.76
C ALA A 235 -12.50 -26.80 9.96
N SER A 236 -12.93 -27.89 10.59
CA SER A 236 -14.10 -28.65 10.14
C SER A 236 -15.34 -28.06 10.82
N GLU A 237 -16.09 -27.20 10.13
CA GLU A 237 -17.52 -27.02 10.40
C GLU A 237 -18.17 -26.24 9.26
N ALA A 238 -18.86 -26.95 8.37
CA ALA A 238 -19.92 -26.36 7.57
C ALA A 238 -21.01 -27.43 7.40
N ALA A 239 -22.08 -27.22 8.15
CA ALA A 239 -23.26 -28.05 8.27
C ALA A 239 -23.90 -28.36 6.90
N ALA A 240 -24.31 -29.60 6.74
CA ALA A 240 -25.29 -30.01 5.75
C ALA A 240 -26.62 -29.32 6.07
N ILE A 241 -27.01 -28.36 5.24
CA ILE A 241 -28.40 -27.90 5.15
C ILE A 241 -29.06 -28.80 4.10
N GLY A 242 -29.92 -29.70 4.59
CA GLY A 242 -30.88 -30.42 3.77
C GLY A 242 -31.90 -29.43 3.20
N LEU A 243 -32.25 -29.64 1.93
CA LEU A 243 -33.39 -29.02 1.29
C LEU A 243 -34.35 -30.16 0.90
N ASP A 244 -35.55 -30.10 1.47
CA ASP A 244 -36.75 -30.81 1.00
C ASP A 244 -37.06 -30.49 -0.47
#